data_AF-G0QXY2-F1
#
_entry.id   AF-G0QXY2-F1
#
_cell.length_a   1.000
_cell.length_b   1.000
_cell.length_c   1.000
_cell.angle_alpha   90.00
_cell.angle_beta   90.00
_cell.angle_gamma   90.00
#
_symmetry.space_group_name_H-M   'P 1'
#
loop_
_entity.id
_entity.type
_entity.pdbx_description
1 polymer ?
#
loop_
_entity_poly.entity_id
_entity_poly.type
_entity_poly.pdbx_seq_one_letter_code
_entity_poly.pdbx_strand_id
1 'polypeptide(L)'
;MESQSSVRCSFYKKEQNLIHKNLEIYNILTNKNNCLRFLNDKSLLLNANCENSHNQQYKDKLKNNQKISSNKVFYLLLRLYQCITSQRLREKISVIQPFYPFHKFKVMWDVLNLIANVYFFIFIPLKITYNLKMHQNQYSIIFSLILATDIFINFNTSYYSKGLLITDRTQICYKYFKKRFFLDLIAIIPLFTTDEFRIAPYSEDQLDNQNISESQSIFYLLFFIRLPFLSDLKKRLEQKLFFQRKMMYIISLTDLLTTVLFLAHIFTCIQVKIALVRQGEGDPNTWINQLFPGITNIYKQYLYAYYFVTMTMTTVGYGDVHPYNDLEYFTTICMMYVSSGIFAYTVGQIINKQGNNK
;
A
#
# COMPACT_ATOMS: atom_id res chain seq x y z
N MET A 1 42.09 -23.79 -32.41
CA MET A 1 41.91 -24.36 -31.06
C MET A 1 42.37 -23.42 -29.93
N GLU A 2 42.59 -22.11 -30.13
CA GLU A 2 43.11 -21.23 -29.05
C GLU A 2 42.24 -20.02 -28.66
N SER A 3 41.05 -19.82 -29.25
CA SER A 3 40.25 -18.60 -28.99
C SER A 3 39.08 -18.74 -27.99
N GLN A 4 38.70 -19.96 -27.58
CA GLN A 4 37.60 -20.19 -26.62
C GLN A 4 38.06 -20.46 -25.18
N SER A 5 39.34 -20.79 -24.96
CA SER A 5 39.90 -21.02 -23.61
C SER A 5 40.25 -19.71 -22.88
N SER A 6 40.68 -18.65 -23.59
CA SER A 6 41.07 -17.38 -22.97
C SER A 6 39.89 -16.57 -22.44
N VAL A 7 38.72 -16.63 -23.11
CA VAL A 7 37.50 -15.93 -22.68
C VAL A 7 36.93 -16.55 -21.40
N ARG A 8 36.97 -17.88 -21.26
CA ARG A 8 36.51 -18.60 -20.06
C ARG A 8 37.40 -18.29 -18.84
N CYS A 9 38.72 -18.20 -19.03
CA CYS A 9 39.66 -17.79 -17.97
C CYS A 9 39.44 -16.33 -17.50
N SER A 10 39.08 -15.41 -18.40
CA SER A 10 38.82 -14.01 -18.03
C SER A 10 37.55 -13.84 -17.18
N PHE A 11 36.53 -14.68 -17.42
CA PHE A 11 35.27 -14.65 -16.68
C PHE A 11 35.44 -15.18 -15.26
N TYR A 12 36.13 -16.32 -15.09
CA TYR A 12 36.45 -16.89 -13.78
C TYR A 12 37.31 -15.95 -12.91
N LYS A 13 38.25 -15.21 -13.52
CA LYS A 13 39.08 -14.22 -12.80
C LYS A 13 38.29 -13.00 -12.34
N LYS A 14 37.28 -12.58 -13.11
CA LYS A 14 36.38 -11.46 -12.77
C LYS A 14 35.41 -11.85 -11.65
N GLU A 15 34.93 -13.08 -11.66
CA GLU A 15 34.03 -13.64 -10.65
C GLU A 15 34.77 -13.90 -9.32
N GLN A 16 35.99 -14.44 -9.36
CA GLN A 16 36.85 -14.58 -8.18
C GLN A 16 37.23 -13.23 -7.56
N ASN A 17 37.55 -12.21 -8.37
CA ASN A 17 37.81 -10.87 -7.85
C ASN A 17 36.56 -10.23 -7.23
N LEU A 18 35.36 -10.51 -7.75
CA LEU A 18 34.10 -10.03 -7.17
C LEU A 18 33.85 -10.69 -5.81
N ILE A 19 34.11 -12.01 -5.71
CA ILE A 19 33.99 -12.78 -4.46
C ILE A 19 35.01 -12.31 -3.43
N HIS A 20 36.27 -12.07 -3.84
CA HIS A 20 37.32 -11.56 -2.96
C HIS A 20 37.02 -10.15 -2.44
N LYS A 21 36.48 -9.27 -3.29
CA LYS A 21 36.07 -7.91 -2.91
C LYS A 21 34.87 -7.93 -1.96
N ASN A 22 33.94 -8.85 -2.17
CA ASN A 22 32.80 -9.07 -1.26
C ASN A 22 33.24 -9.66 0.08
N LEU A 23 34.28 -10.52 0.11
CA LEU A 23 34.90 -11.05 1.33
C LEU A 23 35.72 -9.99 2.08
N GLU A 24 36.42 -9.10 1.39
CA GLU A 24 37.10 -7.96 2.01
C GLU A 24 36.09 -6.98 2.62
N ILE A 25 35.00 -6.69 1.91
CA ILE A 25 33.90 -5.87 2.45
C ILE A 25 33.28 -6.56 3.67
N TYR A 26 33.10 -7.87 3.64
CA TYR A 26 32.64 -8.66 4.78
C TYR A 26 33.60 -8.59 5.99
N ASN A 27 34.91 -8.67 5.75
CA ASN A 27 35.94 -8.57 6.78
C ASN A 27 36.08 -7.15 7.35
N ILE A 28 35.90 -6.12 6.52
CA ILE A 28 35.88 -4.71 6.97
C ILE A 28 34.60 -4.43 7.79
N LEU A 29 33.47 -5.03 7.43
CA LEU A 29 32.19 -4.87 8.13
C LEU A 29 32.08 -5.68 9.43
N THR A 30 32.88 -6.74 9.59
CA THR A 30 32.90 -7.56 10.82
C THR A 30 33.88 -7.04 11.87
N ASN A 31 34.78 -6.11 11.51
CA ASN A 31 35.78 -5.59 12.43
C ASN A 31 35.21 -4.47 13.33
N LYS A 32 35.17 -4.76 14.64
CA LYS A 32 34.42 -4.06 15.71
C LYS A 32 34.78 -2.57 15.87
N ASN A 33 35.96 -2.14 15.43
CA ASN A 33 36.49 -0.78 15.68
C ASN A 33 36.17 0.25 14.59
N ASN A 34 35.85 -0.17 13.36
CA ASN A 34 35.58 0.77 12.26
C ASN A 34 34.13 1.29 12.23
N CYS A 35 33.20 0.57 12.86
CA CYS A 35 31.79 0.96 12.90
C CYS A 35 31.53 2.21 13.76
N LEU A 36 32.32 2.42 14.82
CA LEU A 36 32.20 3.58 15.72
C LEU A 36 32.85 4.84 15.14
N ARG A 37 33.96 4.69 14.39
CA ARG A 37 34.70 5.83 13.82
C ARG A 37 33.92 6.50 12.69
N PHE A 38 33.16 5.73 11.90
CA PHE A 38 32.34 6.24 10.79
C PHE A 38 31.08 7.00 11.23
N LEU A 39 30.62 6.80 12.47
CA LEU A 39 29.48 7.53 13.05
C LEU A 39 29.86 8.91 13.58
N ASN A 40 31.16 9.18 13.77
CA ASN A 40 31.65 10.39 14.41
C ASN A 40 32.16 11.45 13.43
N ASP A 41 32.16 11.16 12.12
CA ASP A 41 32.57 12.12 11.09
C ASP A 41 31.48 13.18 10.86
N LYS A 42 31.49 14.20 11.71
CA LYS A 42 30.82 15.50 11.53
C LYS A 42 31.29 16.28 10.29
N SER A 43 32.21 15.73 9.49
CA SER A 43 32.88 16.40 8.37
C SER A 43 32.02 16.55 7.10
N LEU A 44 30.82 15.94 7.04
CA LEU A 44 29.95 16.03 5.86
C LEU A 44 29.02 17.26 5.81
N LEU A 45 28.93 18.05 6.89
CA LEU A 45 28.02 19.21 6.96
C LEU A 45 28.66 20.56 6.56
N LEU A 46 29.97 20.64 6.28
CA LEU A 46 30.69 21.91 6.21
C LEU A 46 31.20 22.37 4.84
N ASN A 47 30.83 21.72 3.72
CA ASN A 47 31.28 22.16 2.38
C ASN A 47 30.12 22.57 1.47
N ALA A 48 29.31 23.53 1.93
CA ALA A 48 28.21 24.11 1.16
C ALA A 48 28.47 25.56 0.68
N ASN A 49 29.72 26.04 0.69
CA ASN A 49 30.07 27.34 0.12
C ASN A 49 31.18 27.16 -0.92
N CYS A 50 30.80 27.14 -2.20
CA CYS A 50 31.54 27.78 -3.30
C CYS A 50 30.77 27.64 -4.61
N GLU A 51 30.63 28.78 -5.29
CA GLU A 51 29.78 29.06 -6.44
C GLU A 51 30.27 28.49 -7.79
N ASN A 52 29.30 28.36 -8.70
CA ASN A 52 29.35 28.55 -10.17
C ASN A 52 30.44 27.86 -11.01
N SER A 53 30.00 26.92 -11.87
CA SER A 53 30.13 27.02 -13.34
C SER A 53 29.65 25.73 -14.03
N HIS A 54 29.05 25.90 -15.21
CA HIS A 54 28.53 24.91 -16.14
C HIS A 54 29.20 23.53 -16.06
N ASN A 55 28.44 22.46 -15.75
CA ASN A 55 28.95 21.11 -15.96
C ASN A 55 27.87 20.03 -16.06
N GLN A 56 27.84 19.34 -17.21
CA GLN A 56 27.15 18.05 -17.43
C GLN A 56 27.47 17.01 -16.33
N GLN A 57 28.61 17.17 -15.66
CA GLN A 57 29.03 16.45 -14.46
C GLN A 57 28.02 16.50 -13.29
N TYR A 58 27.16 17.53 -13.22
CA TYR A 58 26.12 17.64 -12.18
C TYR A 58 24.91 16.72 -12.46
N LYS A 59 24.57 16.51 -13.74
CA LYS A 59 23.49 15.57 -14.15
C LYS A 59 23.89 14.12 -13.89
N ASP A 60 25.17 13.78 -14.04
CA ASP A 60 25.69 12.45 -13.71
C ASP A 60 25.85 12.22 -12.20
N LYS A 61 26.20 13.26 -11.43
CA LYS A 61 26.16 13.21 -9.97
C LYS A 61 24.73 13.04 -9.43
N LEU A 62 23.72 13.65 -10.05
CA LEU A 62 22.31 13.45 -9.69
C LEU A 62 21.81 12.03 -10.01
N LYS A 63 22.17 11.47 -11.18
CA LYS A 63 21.88 10.06 -11.52
C LYS A 63 22.59 9.07 -10.58
N ASN A 64 23.84 9.34 -10.21
CA ASN A 64 24.54 8.52 -9.22
C ASN A 64 23.93 8.67 -7.82
N ASN A 65 23.49 9.87 -7.41
CA ASN A 65 22.83 10.07 -6.12
C ASN A 65 21.45 9.39 -6.03
N GLN A 66 20.68 9.32 -7.12
CA GLN A 66 19.44 8.53 -7.18
C GLN A 66 19.72 7.01 -7.11
N LYS A 67 20.79 6.54 -7.75
CA LYS A 67 21.22 5.13 -7.67
C LYS A 67 21.77 4.76 -6.28
N ILE A 68 22.43 5.71 -5.62
CA ILE A 68 22.94 5.59 -4.23
C ILE A 68 21.78 5.65 -3.21
N SER A 69 20.73 6.43 -3.46
CA SER A 69 19.52 6.51 -2.62
C SER A 69 18.78 5.16 -2.52
N SER A 70 18.58 4.49 -3.65
CA SER A 70 17.96 3.14 -3.67
C SER A 70 18.84 2.10 -2.95
N ASN A 71 20.16 2.18 -3.13
CA ASN A 71 21.12 1.32 -2.42
C ASN A 71 21.15 1.58 -0.90
N LYS A 72 20.87 2.82 -0.44
CA LYS A 72 20.78 3.14 0.99
C LYS A 72 19.58 2.51 1.66
N VAL A 73 18.40 2.52 1.02
CA VAL A 73 17.19 1.87 1.56
C VAL A 73 17.39 0.36 1.62
N PHE A 74 17.92 -0.24 0.56
CA PHE A 74 18.25 -1.67 0.55
C PHE A 74 19.28 -2.03 1.62
N TYR A 75 20.34 -1.23 1.78
CA TYR A 75 21.36 -1.42 2.83
C TYR A 75 20.79 -1.22 4.24
N LEU A 76 19.89 -0.25 4.44
CA LEU A 76 19.19 -0.03 5.71
C LEU A 76 18.27 -1.21 6.04
N LEU A 77 17.53 -1.75 5.06
CA LEU A 77 16.68 -2.93 5.24
C LEU A 77 17.50 -4.19 5.53
N LEU A 78 18.65 -4.35 4.87
CA LEU A 78 19.60 -5.43 5.12
C LEU A 78 20.22 -5.30 6.53
N ARG A 79 20.57 -4.08 6.95
CA ARG A 79 21.12 -3.79 8.29
C ARG A 79 20.05 -3.97 9.38
N LEU A 80 18.79 -3.59 9.13
CA LEU A 80 17.65 -3.87 10.01
C LEU A 80 17.42 -5.38 10.14
N TYR A 81 17.45 -6.13 9.04
CA TYR A 81 17.36 -7.59 9.06
C TYR A 81 18.48 -8.21 9.89
N GLN A 82 19.74 -7.83 9.62
CA GLN A 82 20.90 -8.29 10.37
C GLN A 82 20.84 -7.93 11.86
N CYS A 83 20.33 -6.73 12.18
CA CYS A 83 20.15 -6.25 13.55
C CYS A 83 19.07 -7.07 14.27
N ILE A 84 17.90 -7.28 13.66
CA ILE A 84 16.82 -8.11 14.20
C ILE A 84 17.28 -9.57 14.41
N THR A 85 18.13 -10.10 13.52
CA THR A 85 18.68 -11.46 13.67
C THR A 85 19.86 -11.55 14.64
N SER A 86 20.39 -10.42 15.13
CA SER A 86 21.59 -10.41 15.97
C SER A 86 21.33 -10.98 17.37
N GLN A 87 22.28 -11.78 17.85
CA GLN A 87 22.19 -12.49 19.14
C GLN A 87 22.13 -11.54 20.35
N ARG A 88 22.64 -10.31 20.23
CA ARG A 88 22.64 -9.30 21.30
C ARG A 88 21.28 -8.62 21.53
N LEU A 89 20.43 -8.50 20.49
CA LEU A 89 19.06 -7.97 20.66
C LEU A 89 18.11 -9.02 21.23
N ARG A 90 18.39 -10.30 20.99
CA ARG A 90 17.64 -11.45 21.55
C ARG A 90 17.60 -11.43 23.09
N GLU A 91 18.69 -11.04 23.74
CA GLU A 91 18.79 -10.99 25.22
C GLU A 91 18.14 -9.76 25.85
N LYS A 92 18.09 -8.62 25.14
CA LYS A 92 17.46 -7.38 25.67
C LYS A 92 15.97 -7.30 25.39
N ILE A 93 15.49 -7.88 24.29
CA ILE A 93 14.08 -7.82 23.88
C ILE A 93 13.23 -8.87 24.62
N SER A 94 13.83 -9.93 25.17
CA SER A 94 13.13 -10.98 25.94
C SER A 94 12.50 -10.50 27.25
N VAL A 95 12.89 -9.30 27.73
CA VAL A 95 12.44 -8.75 29.03
C VAL A 95 11.02 -8.16 28.97
N ILE A 96 10.53 -7.74 27.79
CA ILE A 96 9.19 -7.14 27.64
C ILE A 96 8.21 -8.19 27.13
N GLN A 97 7.15 -8.46 27.89
CA GLN A 97 6.13 -9.45 27.52
C GLN A 97 5.38 -9.07 26.22
N PRO A 98 5.20 -10.00 25.27
CA PRO A 98 4.46 -9.75 24.03
C PRO A 98 2.99 -9.48 24.27
N PHE A 99 2.40 -8.65 23.41
CA PHE A 99 0.96 -8.46 23.41
C PHE A 99 0.29 -9.78 23.03
N TYR A 100 -0.62 -10.23 23.89
CA TYR A 100 -1.45 -11.38 23.61
C TYR A 100 -2.53 -10.99 22.61
N PRO A 101 -2.77 -11.81 21.56
CA PRO A 101 -3.78 -11.51 20.53
C PRO A 101 -5.22 -11.44 21.08
N PHE A 102 -5.45 -11.99 22.27
CA PHE A 102 -6.75 -12.00 22.95
C PHE A 102 -6.89 -10.94 24.05
N HIS A 103 -5.84 -10.15 24.32
CA HIS A 103 -5.95 -9.08 25.29
C HIS A 103 -6.88 -7.97 24.77
N LYS A 104 -7.73 -7.40 25.65
CA LYS A 104 -8.74 -6.39 25.30
C LYS A 104 -8.14 -5.21 24.53
N PHE A 105 -6.95 -4.75 24.93
CA PHE A 105 -6.21 -3.70 24.24
C PHE A 105 -5.92 -4.03 22.77
N LYS A 106 -5.44 -5.24 22.46
CA LYS A 106 -5.11 -5.62 21.07
C LYS A 106 -6.38 -5.73 20.22
N VAL A 107 -7.49 -6.19 20.79
CA VAL A 107 -8.78 -6.21 20.10
C VAL A 107 -9.25 -4.80 19.76
N MET A 108 -9.18 -3.88 20.72
CA MET A 108 -9.51 -2.46 20.50
C MET A 108 -8.61 -1.84 19.42
N TRP A 109 -7.32 -2.17 19.44
CA TRP A 109 -6.35 -1.73 18.43
C TRP A 109 -6.66 -2.28 17.02
N ASP A 110 -7.05 -3.55 16.93
CA ASP A 110 -7.45 -4.16 15.65
C ASP A 110 -8.71 -3.48 15.07
N VAL A 111 -9.64 -3.05 15.93
CA VAL A 111 -10.83 -2.27 15.52
C VAL A 111 -10.43 -0.88 15.01
N LEU A 112 -9.54 -0.17 15.71
CA LEU A 112 -9.03 1.13 15.26
C LEU A 112 -8.33 1.02 13.90
N ASN A 113 -7.52 -0.02 13.71
CA ASN A 113 -6.92 -0.31 12.42
C ASN A 113 -7.95 -0.59 11.34
N LEU A 114 -9.00 -1.37 11.65
CA LEU A 114 -10.06 -1.64 10.68
C LEU A 114 -10.69 -0.34 10.21
N ILE A 115 -11.03 0.57 11.14
CA ILE A 115 -11.61 1.88 10.82
C ILE A 115 -10.66 2.68 9.92
N ALA A 116 -9.37 2.76 10.28
CA ALA A 116 -8.37 3.46 9.47
C ALA A 116 -8.24 2.88 8.05
N ASN A 117 -8.24 1.55 7.91
CA ASN A 117 -8.18 0.90 6.60
C ASN A 117 -9.43 1.16 5.76
N VAL A 118 -10.62 1.04 6.35
CA VAL A 118 -11.90 1.32 5.66
C VAL A 118 -11.95 2.76 5.17
N TYR A 119 -11.49 3.71 5.99
CA TYR A 119 -11.38 5.12 5.61
C TYR A 119 -10.56 5.28 4.32
N PHE A 120 -9.34 4.73 4.27
CA PHE A 120 -8.48 4.87 3.09
C PHE A 120 -8.99 4.09 1.87
N PHE A 121 -9.60 2.92 2.07
CA PHE A 121 -10.19 2.17 0.95
C PHE A 121 -11.33 2.93 0.25
N ILE A 122 -12.06 3.79 0.96
CA ILE A 122 -13.09 4.66 0.37
C ILE A 122 -12.48 5.97 -0.14
N PHE A 123 -11.57 6.57 0.63
CA PHE A 123 -11.08 7.91 0.35
C PHE A 123 -10.06 7.96 -0.80
N ILE A 124 -9.20 6.95 -0.94
CA ILE A 124 -8.17 6.91 -1.99
C ILE A 124 -8.78 6.89 -3.41
N PRO A 125 -9.78 6.04 -3.73
CA PRO A 125 -10.47 6.10 -5.02
C PRO A 125 -11.06 7.48 -5.32
N LEU A 126 -11.75 8.09 -4.35
CA LEU A 126 -12.32 9.44 -4.52
C LEU A 126 -11.25 10.50 -4.79
N LYS A 127 -10.12 10.42 -4.07
CA LYS A 127 -8.99 11.31 -4.29
C LYS A 127 -8.42 11.17 -5.69
N ILE A 128 -8.24 9.94 -6.17
CA ILE A 128 -7.75 9.66 -7.54
C ILE A 128 -8.76 10.18 -8.58
N THR A 129 -10.06 9.99 -8.33
CA THR A 129 -11.12 10.42 -9.24
C THR A 129 -11.15 11.94 -9.40
N TYR A 130 -11.24 12.67 -8.29
CA TYR A 130 -11.47 14.12 -8.28
C TYR A 130 -10.21 14.95 -8.04
N ASN A 131 -9.03 14.32 -7.97
CA ASN A 131 -7.75 14.97 -7.64
C ASN A 131 -7.83 15.83 -6.36
N LEU A 132 -8.55 15.35 -5.33
CA LEU A 132 -8.79 16.10 -4.10
C LEU A 132 -7.47 16.42 -3.38
N LYS A 133 -7.23 17.71 -3.09
CA LYS A 133 -6.08 18.16 -2.28
C LYS A 133 -6.29 17.70 -0.83
N MET A 134 -5.35 16.90 -0.31
CA MET A 134 -5.45 16.34 1.05
C MET A 134 -4.96 17.26 2.18
N HIS A 135 -4.33 18.38 1.84
CA HIS A 135 -3.76 19.30 2.84
C HIS A 135 -4.80 19.87 3.83
N GLN A 136 -6.09 19.71 3.56
CA GLN A 136 -7.17 20.20 4.43
C GLN A 136 -7.79 19.13 5.35
N ASN A 137 -7.37 17.86 5.28
CA ASN A 137 -8.04 16.80 6.03
C ASN A 137 -7.23 16.26 7.21
N GLN A 138 -7.43 16.83 8.41
CA GLN A 138 -6.78 16.39 9.65
C GLN A 138 -6.97 14.89 9.94
N TYR A 139 -8.07 14.29 9.48
CA TYR A 139 -8.36 12.88 9.69
C TYR A 139 -7.43 11.94 8.91
N SER A 140 -6.93 12.34 7.73
CA SER A 140 -6.00 11.49 6.96
C SER A 140 -4.69 11.30 7.71
N ILE A 141 -4.15 12.36 8.32
CA ILE A 141 -2.90 12.31 9.10
C ILE A 141 -3.07 11.39 10.31
N ILE A 142 -4.17 11.53 11.06
CA ILE A 142 -4.43 10.71 12.24
C ILE A 142 -4.52 9.22 11.88
N PHE A 143 -5.28 8.87 10.83
CA PHE A 143 -5.40 7.48 10.40
C PHE A 143 -4.09 6.93 9.82
N SER A 144 -3.30 7.74 9.11
CA SER A 144 -1.96 7.38 8.65
C SER A 144 -1.03 7.04 9.82
N LEU A 145 -1.07 7.84 10.90
CA LEU A 145 -0.29 7.57 12.12
C LEU A 145 -0.73 6.28 12.80
N ILE A 146 -2.04 6.00 12.88
CA ILE A 146 -2.57 4.74 13.42
C ILE A 146 -1.99 3.55 12.63
N LEU A 147 -2.05 3.59 11.29
CA LEU A 147 -1.51 2.52 10.44
C LEU A 147 0.02 2.38 10.58
N ALA A 148 0.75 3.47 10.75
CA ALA A 148 2.19 3.43 11.01
C ALA A 148 2.51 2.79 12.37
N THR A 149 1.76 3.14 13.42
CA THR A 149 1.90 2.53 14.75
C THR A 149 1.54 1.04 14.77
N ASP A 150 0.66 0.60 13.88
CA ASP A 150 0.29 -0.82 13.76
C ASP A 150 1.48 -1.71 13.41
N ILE A 151 2.42 -1.22 12.60
CA ILE A 151 3.65 -1.95 12.28
C ILE A 151 4.41 -2.30 13.58
N PHE A 152 4.59 -1.33 14.47
CA PHE A 152 5.30 -1.53 15.74
C PHE A 152 4.54 -2.48 16.67
N ILE A 153 3.21 -2.42 16.68
CA ILE A 153 2.39 -3.32 17.49
C ILE A 153 2.43 -4.75 16.94
N ASN A 154 2.44 -4.93 15.63
CA ASN A 154 2.53 -6.25 15.01
C ASN A 154 3.91 -6.91 15.20
N PHE A 155 5.00 -6.13 15.21
CA PHE A 155 6.31 -6.63 15.68
C PHE A 155 6.28 -7.14 17.12
N ASN A 156 5.34 -6.62 17.93
CA ASN A 156 5.22 -6.94 19.33
C ASN A 156 4.06 -7.89 19.69
N THR A 157 3.37 -8.45 18.70
CA THR A 157 2.19 -9.31 18.91
C THR A 157 2.56 -10.79 18.76
N SER A 158 2.18 -11.61 19.75
CA SER A 158 2.39 -13.05 19.69
C SER A 158 1.46 -13.74 18.69
N TYR A 159 1.83 -14.93 18.21
CA TYR A 159 1.06 -15.65 17.20
C TYR A 159 0.92 -17.14 17.54
N TYR A 160 -0.16 -17.74 17.03
CA TYR A 160 -0.37 -19.18 17.12
C TYR A 160 0.31 -19.92 15.96
N SER A 161 1.03 -20.99 16.30
CA SER A 161 1.62 -21.93 15.35
C SER A 161 1.31 -23.34 15.81
N LYS A 162 0.57 -24.12 15.00
CA LYS A 162 0.16 -25.50 15.34
C LYS A 162 -0.50 -25.61 16.74
N GLY A 163 -1.35 -24.65 17.10
CA GLY A 163 -2.05 -24.63 18.39
C GLY A 163 -1.22 -24.10 19.57
N LEU A 164 0.09 -23.94 19.42
CA LEU A 164 0.96 -23.39 20.47
C LEU A 164 1.12 -21.87 20.29
N LEU A 165 1.01 -21.14 21.40
CA LEU A 165 1.27 -19.70 21.43
C LEU A 165 2.79 -19.48 21.49
N ILE A 166 3.34 -18.89 20.43
CA ILE A 166 4.75 -18.52 20.38
C ILE A 166 4.91 -17.11 20.93
N THR A 167 5.61 -17.00 22.07
CA THR A 167 5.93 -15.73 22.75
C THR A 167 7.37 -15.26 22.50
N ASP A 168 8.22 -16.10 21.91
CA ASP A 168 9.60 -15.75 21.57
C ASP A 168 9.63 -14.60 20.54
N ARG A 169 10.14 -13.46 21.00
CA ARG A 169 10.23 -12.21 20.25
C ARG A 169 11.03 -12.33 18.97
N THR A 170 12.10 -13.12 18.97
CA THR A 170 12.93 -13.28 17.78
C THR A 170 12.18 -14.00 16.67
N GLN A 171 11.37 -15.00 17.04
CA GLN A 171 10.52 -15.72 16.10
C GLN A 171 9.36 -14.86 15.60
N ILE A 172 8.78 -14.02 16.47
CA ILE A 172 7.74 -13.04 16.10
C ILE A 172 8.28 -12.06 15.06
N CYS A 173 9.39 -11.39 15.37
CA CYS A 173 10.00 -10.40 14.49
C CYS A 173 10.41 -11.01 13.15
N TYR A 174 11.07 -12.18 13.16
CA TYR A 174 11.49 -12.85 11.92
C TYR A 174 10.29 -13.23 11.03
N LYS A 175 9.23 -13.81 11.63
CA LYS A 175 8.03 -14.20 10.89
C LYS A 175 7.32 -12.98 10.29
N TYR A 176 7.18 -11.90 11.07
CA TYR A 176 6.53 -10.68 10.60
C TYR A 176 7.35 -9.99 9.51
N PHE A 177 8.67 -9.86 9.71
CA PHE A 177 9.59 -9.26 8.75
C PHE A 177 9.56 -9.99 7.40
N LYS A 178 9.60 -11.33 7.43
CA LYS A 178 9.61 -12.15 6.21
C LYS A 178 8.28 -12.11 5.44
N LYS A 179 7.14 -11.96 6.12
CA LYS A 179 5.81 -12.14 5.50
C LYS A 179 5.04 -10.85 5.21
N ARG A 180 5.05 -9.88 6.13
CA ARG A 180 4.13 -8.73 6.06
C ARG A 180 4.81 -7.37 6.12
N PHE A 181 5.93 -7.24 6.82
CA PHE A 181 6.58 -5.95 7.05
C PHE A 181 6.76 -5.12 5.76
N PHE A 182 7.29 -5.72 4.69
CA PHE A 182 7.49 -5.01 3.42
C PHE A 182 6.18 -4.59 2.76
N LEU A 183 5.14 -5.43 2.83
CA LEU A 183 3.82 -5.10 2.27
C LEU A 183 3.19 -3.94 3.03
N ASP A 184 3.26 -3.97 4.36
CA ASP A 184 2.72 -2.91 5.22
C ASP A 184 3.49 -1.60 5.06
N LEU A 185 4.81 -1.67 4.88
CA LEU A 185 5.65 -0.50 4.60
C LEU A 185 5.32 0.12 3.24
N ILE A 186 5.26 -0.69 2.17
CA ILE A 186 4.95 -0.21 0.81
C ILE A 186 3.56 0.42 0.76
N ALA A 187 2.57 -0.17 1.45
CA ALA A 187 1.20 0.36 1.49
C ALA A 187 1.12 1.74 2.17
N ILE A 188 1.99 2.02 3.14
CA ILE A 188 1.96 3.27 3.92
C ILE A 188 2.75 4.40 3.24
N ILE A 189 3.79 4.09 2.46
CA ILE A 189 4.63 5.09 1.77
C ILE A 189 3.80 6.18 1.06
N PRO A 190 2.80 5.86 0.21
CA PRO A 190 2.04 6.88 -0.52
C PRO A 190 1.34 7.90 0.38
N LEU A 191 0.97 7.50 1.60
CA LEU A 191 0.28 8.35 2.57
C LEU A 191 1.21 9.38 3.22
N PHE A 192 2.52 9.16 3.22
CA PHE A 192 3.51 10.04 3.86
C PHE A 192 4.38 10.82 2.86
N THR A 193 4.60 10.30 1.65
CA THR A 193 5.54 10.90 0.68
C THR A 193 4.92 11.97 -0.20
N THR A 194 3.61 11.95 -0.36
CA THR A 194 2.89 12.92 -1.18
C THR A 194 2.62 14.19 -0.36
N ASP A 195 2.25 15.30 -0.99
CA ASP A 195 2.31 16.69 -0.47
C ASP A 195 1.60 16.99 0.88
N GLU A 196 1.04 15.98 1.55
CA GLU A 196 0.43 16.00 2.88
C GLU A 196 1.41 16.27 4.04
N PHE A 197 2.68 15.85 3.94
CA PHE A 197 3.67 16.05 5.00
C PHE A 197 4.67 17.18 4.71
N ARG A 198 4.54 17.86 3.57
CA ARG A 198 5.37 19.03 3.26
C ARG A 198 4.82 20.23 4.03
N ILE A 199 5.27 20.39 5.28
CA ILE A 199 5.14 21.63 6.06
C ILE A 199 6.10 22.67 5.44
N ALA A 200 5.84 23.08 4.21
CA ALA A 200 6.45 24.28 3.66
C ALA A 200 5.46 25.42 3.92
N PRO A 201 5.89 26.56 4.50
CA PRO A 201 5.06 27.75 4.59
C PRO A 201 4.84 28.27 3.17
N TYR A 202 3.81 27.79 2.49
CA TYR A 202 3.38 28.34 1.22
C TYR A 202 2.54 29.58 1.52
N SER A 203 3.03 30.73 1.05
CA SER A 203 2.25 31.95 0.92
C SER A 203 1.00 31.68 0.08
N GLU A 204 -0.13 32.24 0.50
CA GLU A 204 -1.48 32.02 -0.06
C GLU A 204 -1.59 32.23 -1.60
N ASP A 205 -0.66 32.92 -2.23
CA ASP A 205 -0.77 33.38 -3.62
C ASP A 205 -0.33 32.38 -4.73
N GLN A 206 0.07 31.14 -4.41
CA GLN A 206 0.48 30.15 -5.42
C GLN A 206 -0.35 28.86 -5.47
N LEU A 207 -1.48 28.82 -4.74
CA LEU A 207 -2.22 27.60 -4.44
C LEU A 207 -3.11 27.04 -5.57
N ASP A 208 -3.43 27.81 -6.61
CA ASP A 208 -4.47 27.40 -7.57
C ASP A 208 -3.99 26.52 -8.73
N ASN A 209 -2.70 26.47 -9.05
CA ASN A 209 -2.23 25.84 -10.30
C ASN A 209 -1.37 24.57 -10.14
N GLN A 210 -1.36 23.93 -8.97
CA GLN A 210 -0.75 22.61 -8.82
C GLN A 210 -1.80 21.52 -8.94
N ASN A 211 -2.09 21.14 -10.19
CA ASN A 211 -2.72 19.86 -10.49
C ASN A 211 -1.78 18.76 -9.99
N ILE A 212 -2.30 17.88 -9.11
CA ILE A 212 -1.64 16.62 -8.75
C ILE A 212 -1.28 15.94 -10.07
N SER A 213 0.02 15.73 -10.32
CA SER A 213 0.44 15.09 -11.57
C SER A 213 -0.16 13.69 -11.61
N GLU A 214 -0.69 13.25 -12.77
CA GLU A 214 -1.33 11.93 -12.91
C GLU A 214 -0.46 10.79 -12.39
N SER A 215 0.86 10.95 -12.51
CA SER A 215 1.87 10.06 -11.94
C SER A 215 1.75 9.87 -10.43
N GLN A 216 1.42 10.91 -9.66
CA GLN A 216 1.22 10.83 -8.19
C GLN A 216 -0.04 10.03 -7.83
N SER A 217 -1.09 10.07 -8.67
CA SER A 217 -2.34 9.35 -8.44
C SER A 217 -2.15 7.83 -8.45
N ILE A 218 -1.29 7.33 -9.35
CA ILE A 218 -0.98 5.89 -9.46
C ILE A 218 -0.26 5.38 -8.20
N PHE A 219 0.58 6.20 -7.54
CA PHE A 219 1.28 5.79 -6.32
C PHE A 219 0.31 5.42 -5.19
N TYR A 220 -0.85 6.08 -5.06
CA TYR A 220 -1.82 5.73 -4.02
C TYR A 220 -2.45 4.34 -4.21
N LEU A 221 -2.42 3.77 -5.42
CA LEU A 221 -2.90 2.40 -5.65
C LEU A 221 -2.07 1.35 -4.90
N LEU A 222 -0.83 1.66 -4.51
CA LEU A 222 -0.01 0.78 -3.68
C LEU A 222 -0.66 0.49 -2.32
N PHE A 223 -1.56 1.35 -1.83
CA PHE A 223 -2.32 1.08 -0.61
C PHE A 223 -3.16 -0.20 -0.70
N PHE A 224 -3.65 -0.56 -1.89
CA PHE A 224 -4.46 -1.78 -2.10
C PHE A 224 -3.69 -3.08 -1.87
N ILE A 225 -2.35 -3.04 -1.77
CA ILE A 225 -1.54 -4.18 -1.30
C ILE A 225 -1.99 -4.64 0.10
N ARG A 226 -2.60 -3.74 0.88
CA ARG A 226 -3.11 -4.02 2.22
C ARG A 226 -4.46 -4.73 2.24
N LEU A 227 -5.17 -4.92 1.11
CA LEU A 227 -6.45 -5.64 1.04
C LEU A 227 -6.48 -7.01 1.76
N PRO A 228 -5.42 -7.86 1.71
CA PRO A 228 -5.39 -9.12 2.44
C PRO A 228 -5.53 -9.00 3.96
N PHE A 229 -5.32 -7.80 4.53
CA PHE A 229 -5.60 -7.51 5.94
C PHE A 229 -7.05 -7.84 6.31
N LEU A 230 -8.02 -7.46 5.46
CA LEU A 230 -9.44 -7.71 5.68
C LEU A 230 -9.74 -9.21 5.73
N SER A 231 -9.16 -9.97 4.81
CA SER A 231 -9.26 -11.43 4.77
C SER A 231 -8.70 -12.10 6.02
N ASP A 232 -7.59 -11.59 6.54
CA ASP A 232 -7.00 -12.12 7.77
C ASP A 232 -7.77 -11.73 9.03
N LEU A 233 -8.33 -10.51 9.06
CA LEU A 233 -9.22 -10.11 10.15
C LEU A 233 -10.47 -10.99 10.18
N LYS A 234 -11.06 -11.25 9.01
CA LYS A 234 -12.19 -12.18 8.87
C LYS A 234 -11.85 -13.56 9.41
N LYS A 235 -10.71 -14.15 9.03
CA LYS A 235 -10.27 -15.45 9.58
C LYS A 235 -10.15 -15.43 11.09
N ARG A 236 -9.61 -14.34 11.68
CA ARG A 236 -9.49 -14.19 13.14
C ARG A 236 -10.87 -14.06 13.81
N LEU A 237 -11.82 -13.36 13.18
CA LEU A 237 -13.19 -13.25 13.67
C LEU A 237 -13.92 -14.59 13.60
N GLU A 238 -13.81 -15.30 12.47
CA GLU A 238 -14.38 -16.64 12.27
C GLU A 238 -13.84 -17.63 13.31
N GLN A 239 -12.53 -17.60 13.61
CA GLN A 239 -11.94 -18.44 14.66
C GLN A 239 -12.46 -18.12 16.07
N LYS A 240 -12.70 -16.84 16.38
CA LYS A 240 -13.26 -16.43 17.69
C LYS A 240 -14.73 -16.80 17.84
N LEU A 241 -15.48 -16.70 16.75
CA LEU A 241 -16.94 -16.86 16.74
C LEU A 241 -17.39 -18.27 16.32
N PHE A 242 -16.44 -19.20 16.14
CA PHE A 242 -16.69 -20.58 15.69
C PHE A 242 -17.74 -21.32 16.52
N PHE A 243 -17.84 -21.01 17.82
CA PHE A 243 -18.80 -21.64 18.74
C PHE A 243 -20.25 -21.13 18.59
N GLN A 244 -20.48 -20.03 17.87
CA GLN A 244 -21.80 -19.45 17.68
C GLN A 244 -22.28 -19.62 16.23
N ARG A 245 -22.95 -20.75 15.95
CA ARG A 245 -23.49 -21.08 14.61
C ARG A 245 -24.24 -19.92 13.94
N LYS A 246 -25.09 -19.20 14.69
CA LYS A 246 -25.84 -18.03 14.18
C LYS A 246 -24.92 -16.89 13.71
N MET A 247 -23.79 -16.68 14.37
CA MET A 247 -22.86 -15.59 14.03
C MET A 247 -22.08 -15.86 12.75
N MET A 248 -21.78 -17.12 12.41
CA MET A 248 -21.09 -17.45 11.15
C MET A 248 -21.92 -17.06 9.91
N TYR A 249 -23.24 -17.20 9.96
CA TYR A 249 -24.14 -16.78 8.90
C TYR A 249 -24.15 -15.26 8.75
N ILE A 250 -24.24 -14.53 9.86
CA ILE A 250 -24.23 -13.07 9.87
C ILE A 250 -22.91 -12.55 9.30
N ILE A 251 -21.75 -13.09 9.72
CA ILE A 251 -20.44 -12.71 9.18
C ILE A 251 -20.40 -12.91 7.67
N SER A 252 -20.86 -14.07 7.18
CA SER A 252 -20.83 -14.38 5.74
C SER A 252 -21.76 -13.48 4.92
N LEU A 253 -22.94 -13.12 5.46
CA LEU A 253 -23.85 -12.19 4.83
C LEU A 253 -23.31 -10.75 4.83
N THR A 254 -22.74 -10.30 5.95
CA THR A 254 -22.13 -8.97 6.03
C THR A 254 -20.93 -8.83 5.10
N ASP A 255 -20.16 -9.89 4.91
CA ASP A 255 -19.03 -9.95 3.98
C ASP A 255 -19.49 -9.84 2.52
N LEU A 256 -20.57 -10.54 2.14
CA LEU A 256 -21.20 -10.40 0.83
C LEU A 256 -21.61 -8.95 0.59
N LEU A 257 -22.40 -8.38 1.50
CA LEU A 257 -22.92 -7.02 1.36
C LEU A 257 -21.78 -5.99 1.25
N THR A 258 -20.77 -6.11 2.12
CA THR A 258 -19.62 -5.20 2.12
C THR A 258 -18.83 -5.31 0.82
N THR A 259 -18.65 -6.52 0.27
CA THR A 259 -17.92 -6.74 -0.98
C THR A 259 -18.65 -6.10 -2.17
N VAL A 260 -19.97 -6.27 -2.26
CA VAL A 260 -20.79 -5.67 -3.34
C VAL A 260 -20.78 -4.14 -3.25
N LEU A 261 -20.99 -3.57 -2.07
CA LEU A 261 -20.97 -2.11 -1.87
C LEU A 261 -19.60 -1.50 -2.19
N PHE A 262 -18.51 -2.18 -1.81
CA PHE A 262 -17.16 -1.74 -2.12
C PHE A 262 -16.86 -1.78 -3.62
N LEU A 263 -17.27 -2.83 -4.33
CA LEU A 263 -17.12 -2.90 -5.78
C LEU A 263 -17.93 -1.82 -6.50
N ALA A 264 -19.16 -1.57 -6.06
CA ALA A 264 -19.98 -0.49 -6.59
C ALA A 264 -19.27 0.86 -6.44
N HIS A 265 -18.65 1.12 -5.27
CA HIS A 265 -17.84 2.31 -5.05
C HIS A 265 -16.65 2.41 -6.02
N ILE A 266 -15.88 1.33 -6.20
CA ILE A 266 -14.72 1.32 -7.11
C ILE A 266 -15.15 1.58 -8.57
N PHE A 267 -16.19 0.88 -9.05
CA PHE A 267 -16.70 1.09 -10.41
C PHE A 267 -17.27 2.51 -10.60
N THR A 268 -17.91 3.08 -9.58
CA THR A 268 -18.38 4.47 -9.59
C THR A 268 -17.21 5.42 -9.80
N CYS A 269 -16.15 5.26 -9.01
CA CYS A 269 -14.94 6.08 -9.11
C CYS A 269 -14.26 5.94 -10.48
N ILE A 270 -14.24 4.74 -11.06
CA ILE A 270 -13.72 4.49 -12.42
C ILE A 270 -14.56 5.21 -13.48
N GLN A 271 -15.89 5.05 -13.45
CA GLN A 271 -16.78 5.66 -14.44
C GLN A 271 -16.73 7.19 -14.42
N VAL A 272 -16.70 7.78 -13.22
CA VAL A 272 -16.52 9.24 -13.09
C VAL A 272 -15.14 9.66 -13.57
N LYS A 273 -14.06 8.93 -13.21
CA LYS A 273 -12.70 9.29 -13.62
C LYS A 273 -12.55 9.30 -15.15
N ILE A 274 -13.12 8.32 -15.83
CA ILE A 274 -13.10 8.25 -17.30
C ILE A 274 -13.81 9.47 -17.90
N ALA A 275 -15.01 9.78 -17.42
CA ALA A 275 -15.76 10.94 -17.90
C ALA A 275 -14.99 12.26 -17.66
N LEU A 276 -14.41 12.45 -16.48
CA LEU A 276 -13.63 13.66 -16.16
C LEU A 276 -12.35 13.78 -17.00
N VAL A 277 -11.64 12.67 -17.26
CA VAL A 277 -10.44 12.68 -18.10
C VAL A 277 -10.81 13.05 -19.54
N ARG A 278 -11.87 12.45 -20.10
CA ARG A 278 -12.37 12.77 -21.46
C ARG A 278 -12.81 14.22 -21.59
N GLN A 279 -13.50 14.76 -20.58
CA GLN A 279 -13.85 16.17 -20.52
C GLN A 279 -12.61 17.08 -20.51
N GLY A 280 -11.55 16.69 -19.78
CA GLY A 280 -10.28 17.41 -19.76
C GLY A 280 -9.53 17.39 -21.10
N GLU A 281 -9.70 16.32 -21.89
CA GLU A 281 -9.19 16.21 -23.27
C GLU A 281 -10.02 17.00 -24.30
N GLY A 282 -11.15 17.59 -23.89
CA GLY A 282 -12.05 18.33 -24.76
C GLY A 282 -13.09 17.48 -25.51
N ASP A 283 -13.25 16.20 -25.14
CA ASP A 283 -14.29 15.33 -25.70
C ASP A 283 -15.63 15.52 -24.95
N PRO A 284 -16.67 16.09 -25.60
CA PRO A 284 -17.97 16.28 -24.96
C PRO A 284 -18.77 14.98 -24.84
N ASN A 285 -18.39 13.89 -25.51
CA ASN A 285 -19.15 12.64 -25.56
C ASN A 285 -18.90 11.77 -24.31
N THR A 286 -19.43 12.24 -23.19
CA THR A 286 -19.43 11.50 -21.92
C THR A 286 -20.84 11.45 -21.34
N TRP A 287 -21.16 10.39 -20.61
CA TRP A 287 -22.48 10.26 -19.97
C TRP A 287 -22.82 11.46 -19.06
N ILE A 288 -21.82 12.07 -18.42
CA ILE A 288 -22.00 13.27 -17.58
C ILE A 288 -22.44 14.45 -18.43
N ASN A 289 -21.74 14.76 -19.53
CA ASN A 289 -22.06 15.94 -20.34
C ASN A 289 -23.36 15.80 -21.12
N GLN A 290 -23.68 14.58 -21.58
CA GLN A 290 -24.87 14.32 -22.39
C GLN A 290 -26.14 14.37 -21.54
N LEU A 291 -26.12 13.79 -20.34
CA LEU A 291 -27.30 13.71 -19.48
C LEU A 291 -27.39 14.90 -18.50
N PHE A 292 -26.26 15.47 -18.12
CA PHE A 292 -26.16 16.47 -17.08
C PHE A 292 -25.14 17.58 -17.41
N PRO A 293 -25.39 18.37 -18.48
CA PRO A 293 -24.46 19.40 -18.92
C PRO A 293 -24.20 20.42 -17.80
N GLY A 294 -22.92 20.66 -17.53
CA GLY A 294 -22.49 21.68 -16.54
C GLY A 294 -22.62 21.27 -15.08
N ILE A 295 -22.91 20.00 -14.74
CA ILE A 295 -22.79 19.57 -13.33
C ILE A 295 -21.32 19.62 -12.92
N THR A 296 -21.00 20.50 -11.98
CA THR A 296 -19.69 20.59 -11.32
C THR A 296 -19.69 20.05 -9.90
N ASN A 297 -20.88 19.80 -9.33
CA ASN A 297 -21.02 19.34 -7.95
C ASN A 297 -20.61 17.86 -7.84
N ILE A 298 -19.49 17.61 -7.17
CA ILE A 298 -18.89 16.29 -6.91
C ILE A 298 -19.91 15.30 -6.31
N TYR A 299 -20.73 15.75 -5.36
CA TYR A 299 -21.73 14.89 -4.72
C TYR A 299 -22.78 14.40 -5.73
N LYS A 300 -23.27 15.30 -6.59
CA LYS A 300 -24.26 14.94 -7.63
C LYS A 300 -23.65 13.99 -8.67
N GLN A 301 -22.44 14.28 -9.16
CA GLN A 301 -21.75 13.41 -10.12
C GLN A 301 -21.56 12.00 -9.55
N TYR A 302 -21.08 11.91 -8.30
CA TYR A 302 -20.89 10.62 -7.63
C TYR A 302 -22.23 9.89 -7.43
N LEU A 303 -23.29 10.59 -7.01
CA LEU A 303 -24.60 9.98 -6.76
C LEU A 303 -25.21 9.36 -8.03
N TYR A 304 -25.21 10.10 -9.15
CA TYR A 304 -25.72 9.58 -10.43
C TYR A 304 -24.87 8.43 -10.97
N ALA A 305 -23.54 8.52 -10.85
CA ALA A 305 -22.65 7.43 -11.23
C ALA A 305 -22.88 6.18 -10.37
N TYR A 306 -23.09 6.35 -9.06
CA TYR A 306 -23.35 5.24 -8.14
C TYR A 306 -24.68 4.54 -8.46
N TYR A 307 -25.70 5.33 -8.81
CA TYR A 307 -26.96 4.81 -9.31
C TYR A 307 -26.78 4.00 -10.60
N PHE A 308 -26.08 4.54 -11.60
CA PHE A 308 -25.78 3.85 -12.87
C PHE A 308 -25.05 2.51 -12.65
N VAL A 309 -24.00 2.53 -11.82
CA VAL A 309 -23.22 1.33 -11.47
C VAL A 309 -24.08 0.31 -10.72
N THR A 310 -24.88 0.76 -9.75
CA THR A 310 -25.76 -0.13 -8.98
C THR A 310 -26.78 -0.80 -9.88
N MET A 311 -27.42 -0.06 -10.80
CA MET A 311 -28.35 -0.63 -11.77
C MET A 311 -27.71 -1.67 -12.68
N THR A 312 -26.47 -1.40 -13.11
CA THR A 312 -25.72 -2.32 -13.97
C THR A 312 -25.34 -3.60 -13.21
N MET A 313 -24.81 -3.46 -11.99
CA MET A 313 -24.40 -4.59 -11.16
C MET A 313 -25.59 -5.45 -10.68
N THR A 314 -26.75 -4.83 -10.47
CA THR A 314 -27.98 -5.53 -10.04
C THR A 314 -28.81 -6.03 -11.23
N THR A 315 -28.36 -5.81 -12.46
CA THR A 315 -29.06 -6.22 -13.70
C THR A 315 -30.46 -5.61 -13.89
N VAL A 316 -30.73 -4.46 -13.25
CA VAL A 316 -32.01 -3.73 -13.39
C VAL A 316 -32.05 -2.96 -14.72
N GLY A 317 -31.02 -2.14 -14.97
CA GLY A 317 -30.78 -1.50 -16.27
C GLY A 317 -31.93 -0.68 -16.87
N TYR A 318 -32.42 0.37 -16.18
CA TYR A 318 -33.47 1.25 -16.77
C TYR A 318 -33.04 2.00 -18.05
N GLY A 319 -31.73 2.15 -18.29
CA GLY A 319 -31.18 2.75 -19.51
C GLY A 319 -31.17 4.29 -19.53
N ASP A 320 -31.62 4.94 -18.47
CA ASP A 320 -31.60 6.40 -18.30
C ASP A 320 -30.17 6.97 -18.22
N VAL A 321 -29.24 6.25 -17.59
CA VAL A 321 -27.81 6.51 -17.63
C VAL A 321 -27.10 5.36 -18.35
N HIS A 322 -26.34 5.69 -19.39
CA HIS A 322 -25.66 4.72 -20.24
C HIS A 322 -24.38 5.32 -20.84
N PRO A 323 -23.42 4.49 -21.29
CA PRO A 323 -22.16 4.95 -21.89
C PRO A 323 -22.34 5.61 -23.26
N TYR A 324 -21.52 6.61 -23.55
CA TYR A 324 -21.53 7.34 -24.84
C TYR A 324 -20.24 7.21 -25.65
N ASN A 325 -19.17 6.70 -25.05
CA ASN A 325 -17.87 6.52 -25.71
C ASN A 325 -17.34 5.09 -25.55
N ASP A 326 -16.42 4.70 -26.43
CA ASP A 326 -15.89 3.32 -26.48
C ASP A 326 -15.27 2.86 -25.15
N LEU A 327 -14.65 3.78 -24.40
CA LEU A 327 -14.06 3.46 -23.09
C LEU A 327 -15.14 3.23 -22.02
N GLU A 328 -16.19 4.03 -21.98
CA GLU A 328 -17.33 3.86 -21.08
C GLU A 328 -18.07 2.55 -21.42
N TYR A 329 -18.23 2.21 -22.70
CA TYR A 329 -18.78 0.92 -23.13
C TYR A 329 -17.91 -0.24 -22.66
N PHE A 330 -16.61 -0.19 -22.93
CA PHE A 330 -15.66 -1.22 -22.53
C PHE A 330 -15.67 -1.46 -21.01
N THR A 331 -15.61 -0.39 -20.22
CA THR A 331 -15.62 -0.49 -18.74
C THR A 331 -16.96 -0.97 -18.19
N THR A 332 -18.08 -0.62 -18.84
CA THR A 332 -19.41 -1.12 -18.49
C THR A 332 -19.50 -2.63 -18.73
N ILE A 333 -19.00 -3.11 -19.88
CA ILE A 333 -18.93 -4.55 -20.19
C ILE A 333 -18.07 -5.29 -19.16
N CYS A 334 -16.88 -4.78 -18.83
CA CYS A 334 -16.02 -5.37 -17.80
C CYS A 334 -16.72 -5.41 -16.44
N MET A 335 -17.41 -4.33 -16.05
CA MET A 335 -18.18 -4.26 -14.81
C MET A 335 -19.29 -5.31 -14.77
N MET A 336 -20.02 -5.56 -15.87
CA MET A 336 -21.06 -6.60 -15.95
C MET A 336 -20.48 -8.01 -15.71
N TYR A 337 -19.35 -8.34 -16.33
CA TYR A 337 -18.71 -9.66 -16.13
C TYR A 337 -18.14 -9.83 -14.72
N VAL A 338 -17.48 -8.80 -14.19
CA VAL A 338 -16.87 -8.87 -12.84
C VAL A 338 -17.96 -8.95 -11.77
N SER A 339 -19.02 -8.16 -11.87
CA SER A 339 -20.12 -8.16 -10.88
C SER A 339 -20.87 -9.48 -10.85
N SER A 340 -21.23 -10.03 -12.02
CA SER A 340 -21.88 -11.34 -12.11
C SER A 340 -21.00 -12.47 -11.56
N GLY A 341 -19.70 -12.48 -11.89
CA GLY A 341 -18.76 -13.48 -11.37
C GLY A 341 -18.60 -13.42 -9.85
N ILE A 342 -18.50 -12.22 -9.28
CA ILE A 342 -18.34 -12.05 -7.82
C ILE A 342 -19.62 -12.41 -7.09
N PHE A 343 -20.79 -12.02 -7.62
CA PHE A 343 -22.07 -12.42 -7.07
C PHE A 343 -22.23 -13.95 -7.05
N ALA A 344 -21.95 -14.63 -8.17
CA ALA A 344 -22.00 -16.09 -8.24
C ALA A 344 -21.03 -16.77 -7.25
N TYR A 345 -19.77 -16.28 -7.19
CA TYR A 345 -18.77 -16.81 -6.26
C TYR A 345 -19.20 -16.67 -4.79
N THR A 346 -19.65 -15.48 -4.41
CA THR A 346 -20.01 -15.18 -3.01
C THR A 346 -21.25 -15.97 -2.56
N VAL A 347 -22.27 -16.09 -3.40
CA VAL A 347 -23.43 -16.97 -3.14
C VAL A 347 -22.98 -18.44 -3.02
N GLY A 348 -22.11 -18.91 -3.91
CA GLY A 348 -21.55 -20.26 -3.85
C GLY A 348 -20.77 -20.53 -2.55
N GLN A 349 -20.01 -19.56 -2.05
CA GLN A 349 -19.32 -19.68 -0.76
C GLN A 349 -20.30 -19.80 0.42
N ILE A 350 -21.39 -19.05 0.41
CA ILE A 350 -22.43 -19.13 1.44
C ILE A 350 -23.09 -20.52 1.43
N ILE A 351 -23.45 -21.02 0.25
CA ILE A 351 -24.05 -22.36 0.08
C ILE A 351 -23.08 -23.45 0.54
N ASN A 352 -21.80 -23.38 0.16
CA ASN A 352 -20.79 -24.37 0.57
C ASN A 352 -20.60 -24.37 2.11
N LYS A 353 -20.56 -23.20 2.73
CA LYS A 353 -20.55 -23.08 4.20
C LYS A 353 -21.82 -23.63 4.86
N GLN A 354 -22.96 -23.65 4.18
CA GLN A 354 -24.18 -24.31 4.66
C GLN A 354 -24.10 -25.84 4.50
N GLY A 355 -23.55 -26.32 3.37
CA GLY A 355 -23.44 -27.74 3.05
C GLY A 355 -22.48 -28.50 3.98
N ASN A 356 -21.30 -27.95 4.26
CA ASN A 356 -20.29 -28.58 5.14
C ASN A 356 -20.65 -28.58 6.64
N ASN A 357 -21.78 -27.97 7.01
CA ASN A 357 -22.26 -27.89 8.39
C ASN A 357 -23.50 -28.78 8.66
N LYS A 358 -23.91 -29.59 7.66
CA LYS A 358 -24.79 -30.74 7.83
C LYS A 358 -23.94 -31.99 7.98
#